data_AF-A0A162Y772-F1
#
_entry.id   AF-A0A162Y772-F1
#
_cell.length_a   1.000
_cell.length_b   1.000
_cell.length_c   1.000
_cell.angle_alpha   90.00
_cell.angle_beta   90.00
_cell.angle_gamma   90.00
#
_symmetry.space_group_name_H-M   'P 1'
#
loop_
_entity.id
_entity.type
_entity.pdbx_description
1 polymer ?
#
loop_
_entity_poly.entity_id
_entity_poly.type
_entity_poly.pdbx_seq_one_letter_code
_entity_poly.pdbx_strand_id
1 'polypeptide(L)'
;MQYKYYTLPLNSISLIKNKPIDTCSIQDSIANYIHLIMTTRFGECSFDSFFGCAIWNVDFNNIASDNKLRVIISDSLVKSIKQYEKRLMGIEIQVDIEQEEIHNKQKKSRIKKRVYVLIKGVVRKTNEDFNYNEYFYIAPLSY
;
A
#
# COMPACT_ATOMS: atom_id res chain seq x y z
N MET A 1 -7.72 -27.94 7.33
CA MET A 1 -7.00 -27.72 6.04
C MET A 1 -5.91 -26.69 6.26
N GLN A 2 -4.65 -26.99 5.91
CA GLN A 2 -3.55 -26.04 5.97
C GLN A 2 -3.62 -25.14 4.73
N TYR A 3 -4.00 -23.87 4.92
CA TYR A 3 -3.96 -22.88 3.83
C TYR A 3 -2.52 -22.66 3.38
N LYS A 4 -2.24 -22.86 2.09
CA LYS A 4 -0.99 -22.45 1.44
C LYS A 4 -1.14 -21.01 0.94
N TYR A 5 -0.20 -20.16 1.29
CA TYR A 5 -0.14 -18.78 0.80
C TYR A 5 1.00 -18.65 -0.20
N TYR A 6 0.82 -17.81 -1.22
CA TYR A 6 1.80 -17.58 -2.27
C TYR A 6 2.40 -16.19 -2.17
N THR A 7 3.66 -16.08 -2.57
CA THR A 7 4.37 -14.80 -2.66
C THR A 7 3.84 -13.95 -3.82
N LEU A 8 3.87 -12.63 -3.65
CA LEU A 8 3.72 -11.68 -4.76
C LEU A 8 5.05 -10.94 -4.95
N PRO A 9 5.46 -10.65 -6.21
CA PRO A 9 4.83 -11.06 -7.46
C PRO A 9 4.98 -12.57 -7.72
N LEU A 10 3.98 -13.18 -8.36
CA LEU A 10 4.01 -14.61 -8.71
C LEU A 10 5.08 -14.89 -9.77
N ASN A 11 5.88 -15.94 -9.55
CA ASN A 11 6.82 -16.42 -10.56
C ASN A 11 6.07 -17.14 -11.70
N SER A 12 5.67 -16.37 -12.70
CA SER A 12 4.93 -16.86 -13.87
C SER A 12 5.70 -17.92 -14.66
N ILE A 13 7.04 -17.84 -14.70
CA ILE A 13 7.89 -18.82 -15.38
C ILE A 13 7.79 -20.20 -14.70
N SER A 14 7.86 -20.23 -13.38
CA SER A 14 7.70 -21.47 -12.62
C SER A 14 6.28 -22.03 -12.75
N LEU A 15 5.26 -21.17 -12.74
CA LEU A 15 3.87 -21.57 -12.95
C LEU A 15 3.66 -22.25 -14.31
N ILE A 16 4.15 -21.64 -15.39
CA ILE A 16 4.02 -22.19 -16.76
C ILE A 16 4.78 -23.51 -16.90
N LYS A 17 5.93 -23.64 -16.21
CA LYS A 17 6.77 -24.85 -16.24
C LYS A 17 6.31 -25.94 -15.26
N ASN A 18 5.13 -25.81 -14.63
CA ASN A 18 4.62 -26.72 -13.59
C ASN A 18 5.63 -27.00 -12.47
N LYS A 19 6.46 -26.00 -12.14
CA LYS A 19 7.38 -26.08 -11.00
C LYS A 19 6.66 -25.68 -9.71
N PRO A 20 7.12 -26.18 -8.55
CA PRO A 20 6.59 -25.71 -7.27
C PRO A 20 6.71 -24.18 -7.19
N ILE A 21 5.62 -23.54 -6.77
CA ILE A 21 5.53 -22.09 -6.60
C ILE A 21 5.96 -21.75 -5.18
N ASP A 22 6.66 -20.64 -5.03
CA ASP A 22 7.11 -20.14 -3.75
C ASP A 22 5.91 -19.85 -2.83
N THR A 23 5.95 -20.44 -1.65
CA THR A 23 4.96 -20.22 -0.60
C THR A 23 5.50 -19.26 0.44
N CYS A 24 4.62 -18.49 1.08
CA CYS A 24 4.99 -17.55 2.13
C CYS A 24 4.23 -17.76 3.43
N SER A 25 4.66 -17.05 4.48
CA SER A 25 3.94 -17.01 5.75
C SER A 25 2.61 -16.25 5.60
N ILE A 26 1.73 -16.39 6.59
CA ILE A 26 0.48 -15.63 6.60
C ILE A 26 0.76 -14.12 6.72
N GLN A 27 1.79 -13.74 7.46
CA GLN A 27 2.25 -12.37 7.64
C GLN A 27 2.68 -11.77 6.31
N ASP A 28 3.55 -12.47 5.57
CA ASP A 28 4.01 -12.03 4.25
C ASP A 28 2.84 -11.96 3.25
N SER A 29 1.91 -12.92 3.33
CA SER A 29 0.71 -12.91 2.48
C SER A 29 -0.18 -11.69 2.74
N ILE A 30 -0.34 -11.30 4.00
CA ILE A 30 -1.10 -10.10 4.38
C ILE A 30 -0.34 -8.84 3.93
N ALA A 31 0.97 -8.76 4.17
CA ALA A 31 1.81 -7.66 3.74
C ALA A 31 1.75 -7.44 2.21
N ASN A 32 1.90 -8.51 1.45
CA ASN A 32 1.80 -8.49 -0.02
C ASN A 32 0.41 -8.06 -0.50
N TYR A 33 -0.66 -8.49 0.17
CA TYR A 33 -2.02 -8.10 -0.20
C TYR A 33 -2.31 -6.63 0.13
N ILE A 34 -1.83 -6.14 1.26
CA ILE A 34 -1.90 -4.73 1.64
C ILE A 34 -1.14 -3.87 0.63
N HIS A 35 0.09 -4.26 0.26
CA HIS A 35 0.87 -3.60 -0.78
C HIS A 35 0.10 -3.50 -2.10
N LEU A 36 -0.55 -4.60 -2.51
CA LEU A 36 -1.39 -4.62 -3.71
C LEU A 36 -2.56 -3.63 -3.61
N ILE A 37 -3.25 -3.57 -2.47
CA ILE A 37 -4.34 -2.59 -2.25
C ILE A 37 -3.82 -1.16 -2.38
N MET A 38 -2.64 -0.86 -1.82
CA MET A 38 -2.07 0.50 -1.84
C MET A 38 -1.59 0.93 -3.23
N THR A 39 -1.04 -0.01 -4.00
CA THR A 39 -0.55 0.26 -5.35
C THR A 39 -1.64 0.22 -6.42
N THR A 40 -2.84 -0.24 -6.10
CA THR A 40 -4.00 -0.25 -7.02
C THR A 40 -4.86 1.01 -6.86
N ARG A 41 -5.22 1.64 -7.97
CA ARG A 41 -6.18 2.75 -8.01
C ARG A 41 -7.62 2.23 -8.08
N PHE A 42 -8.55 2.93 -7.44
CA PHE A 42 -9.98 2.65 -7.61
C PHE A 42 -10.37 2.63 -9.10
N GLY A 43 -11.06 1.56 -9.51
CA GLY A 43 -11.47 1.31 -10.88
C GLY A 43 -10.48 0.52 -11.74
N GLU A 44 -9.26 0.24 -11.28
CA GLU A 44 -8.31 -0.61 -12.04
C GLU A 44 -8.72 -2.09 -12.05
N CYS A 45 -9.31 -2.57 -10.95
CA CYS A 45 -9.79 -3.94 -10.89
C CYS A 45 -11.14 -4.05 -11.60
N SER A 46 -11.17 -4.69 -12.76
CA SER A 46 -12.40 -4.89 -13.54
C SER A 46 -13.50 -5.65 -12.80
N PHE A 47 -13.13 -6.49 -11.82
CA PHE A 47 -14.08 -7.26 -11.03
C PHE A 47 -14.66 -6.47 -9.85
N ASP A 48 -13.93 -5.47 -9.36
CA ASP A 48 -14.35 -4.64 -8.24
C ASP A 48 -13.75 -3.23 -8.35
N SER A 49 -14.59 -2.28 -8.76
CA SER A 49 -14.19 -0.88 -8.93
C SER A 49 -13.80 -0.18 -7.62
N PHE A 50 -14.18 -0.72 -6.47
CA PHE A 50 -13.82 -0.18 -5.16
C PHE A 50 -12.52 -0.76 -4.59
N PHE A 51 -11.90 -1.72 -5.29
CA PHE A 51 -10.62 -2.27 -4.86
C PHE A 51 -9.49 -1.26 -5.14
N GLY A 52 -8.70 -0.96 -4.12
CA GLY A 52 -7.56 -0.04 -4.21
C GLY A 52 -7.53 1.03 -3.14
N CYS A 53 -6.86 2.16 -3.43
CA CYS A 53 -6.75 3.31 -2.53
C CYS A 53 -6.88 4.67 -3.25
N ALA A 54 -7.32 5.69 -2.51
CA ALA A 54 -7.46 7.08 -2.98
C ALA A 54 -6.13 7.83 -3.17
N ILE A 55 -4.99 7.26 -2.78
CA ILE A 55 -3.65 7.89 -2.91
C ILE A 55 -3.45 8.49 -4.31
N TRP A 56 -3.73 7.71 -5.34
CA TRP A 56 -3.53 8.09 -6.74
C TRP A 56 -4.51 9.15 -7.25
N ASN A 57 -5.62 9.38 -6.54
CA ASN A 57 -6.57 10.43 -6.89
C ASN A 57 -6.12 11.80 -6.38
N VAL A 58 -5.24 11.83 -5.37
CA VAL A 58 -4.76 13.06 -4.74
C VAL A 58 -3.32 13.43 -5.11
N ASP A 59 -2.58 12.52 -5.76
CA ASP A 59 -1.18 12.73 -6.20
C ASP A 59 -1.01 14.00 -7.06
N PHE A 60 -1.98 14.31 -7.92
CA PHE A 60 -1.95 15.49 -8.80
C PHE A 60 -2.57 16.76 -8.19
N ASN A 61 -3.14 16.70 -6.98
CA ASN A 61 -3.80 17.84 -6.36
C ASN A 61 -2.78 18.72 -5.61
N ASN A 62 -2.17 19.67 -6.34
CA ASN A 62 -1.21 20.63 -5.79
C ASN A 62 -1.82 21.64 -4.79
N ILE A 63 -3.16 21.67 -4.63
CA ILE A 63 -3.89 22.65 -3.80
C ILE A 63 -4.22 22.09 -2.41
N ALA A 64 -4.15 20.77 -2.21
CA ALA A 64 -4.50 20.16 -0.92
C ALA A 64 -3.35 20.34 0.10
N SER A 65 -3.69 20.82 1.31
CA SER A 65 -2.74 20.81 2.42
C SER A 65 -2.36 19.39 2.81
N ASP A 66 -1.15 19.21 3.34
CA ASP A 66 -0.64 17.89 3.75
C ASP A 66 -1.55 17.24 4.79
N ASN A 67 -2.15 18.03 5.70
CA ASN A 67 -3.13 17.53 6.66
C ASN A 67 -4.37 16.95 5.98
N LYS A 68 -4.87 17.61 4.91
CA LYS A 68 -6.03 17.10 4.16
C LYS A 68 -5.68 15.83 3.41
N LEU A 69 -4.49 15.78 2.78
CA LEU A 69 -3.99 14.58 2.11
C LEU A 69 -3.86 13.40 3.07
N ARG A 70 -3.25 13.62 4.24
CA ARG A 70 -3.11 12.64 5.31
C ARG A 70 -4.46 12.04 5.71
N VAL A 71 -5.46 12.89 5.96
CA VAL A 71 -6.81 12.44 6.36
C VAL A 71 -7.47 11.62 5.25
N ILE A 72 -7.41 12.07 4.00
CA ILE A 72 -8.00 11.35 2.86
C ILE A 72 -7.33 9.98 2.65
N ILE A 73 -6.00 9.94 2.67
CA ILE A 73 -5.24 8.70 2.48
C ILE A 73 -5.51 7.74 3.64
N SER A 74 -5.46 8.22 4.88
CA SER A 74 -5.74 7.41 6.07
C SER A 74 -7.16 6.84 6.05
N ASP A 75 -8.19 7.66 5.83
CA ASP A 75 -9.59 7.20 5.78
C ASP A 75 -9.81 6.19 4.64
N SER A 76 -9.22 6.44 3.46
CA SER A 76 -9.29 5.52 2.33
C SER A 76 -8.62 4.18 2.65
N LEU A 77 -7.42 4.18 3.22
CA LEU A 77 -6.69 2.96 3.56
C LEU A 77 -7.43 2.15 4.62
N VAL A 78 -7.96 2.81 5.66
CA VAL A 78 -8.73 2.14 6.71
C VAL A 78 -9.95 1.46 6.12
N LYS A 79 -10.69 2.14 5.24
CA LYS A 79 -11.87 1.58 4.56
C LYS A 79 -11.49 0.38 3.69
N SER A 80 -10.50 0.54 2.81
CA SER A 80 -10.08 -0.51 1.87
C SER A 80 -9.54 -1.74 2.61
N ILE A 81 -8.62 -1.57 3.57
CA ILE A 81 -8.03 -2.71 4.29
C ILE A 81 -9.08 -3.41 5.15
N LYS A 82 -9.97 -2.67 5.82
CA LYS A 82 -11.08 -3.28 6.59
C LYS A 82 -12.06 -4.03 5.69
N GLN A 83 -12.27 -3.57 4.46
CA GLN A 83 -13.15 -4.21 3.49
C GLN A 83 -12.53 -5.49 2.91
N TYR A 84 -11.27 -5.43 2.47
CA TYR A 84 -10.65 -6.49 1.69
C TYR A 84 -9.78 -7.44 2.51
N GLU A 85 -9.12 -6.98 3.57
CA GLU A 85 -8.21 -7.81 4.39
C GLU A 85 -8.89 -8.27 5.69
N LYS A 86 -9.71 -9.32 5.60
CA LYS A 86 -10.43 -9.88 6.77
C LYS A 86 -9.55 -10.67 7.72
N ARG A 87 -8.31 -11.02 7.34
CA ARG A 87 -7.42 -11.84 8.17
C ARG A 87 -6.76 -11.02 9.29
N LEU A 88 -6.79 -9.70 9.20
CA LEU A 88 -6.25 -8.77 10.18
C LEU A 88 -7.37 -8.19 11.07
N MET A 89 -7.12 -8.08 12.37
CA MET A 89 -8.03 -7.49 13.37
C MET A 89 -7.35 -6.33 14.10
N GLY A 90 -8.13 -5.44 14.71
CA GLY A 90 -7.59 -4.32 15.49
C GLY A 90 -6.71 -3.39 14.65
N ILE A 91 -7.11 -3.13 13.40
CA ILE A 91 -6.30 -2.41 12.43
C ILE A 91 -6.13 -0.95 12.86
N GLU A 92 -4.88 -0.53 13.06
CA GLU A 92 -4.49 0.86 13.28
C GLU A 92 -3.60 1.30 12.11
N ILE A 93 -3.92 2.44 11.49
CA ILE A 93 -3.17 2.98 10.35
C ILE A 93 -2.72 4.39 10.67
N GLN A 94 -1.41 4.61 10.56
CA GLN A 94 -0.76 5.90 10.70
C GLN A 94 -0.17 6.27 9.35
N VAL A 95 -0.46 7.48 8.88
CA VAL A 95 0.02 8.00 7.59
C VAL A 95 0.76 9.29 7.86
N ASP A 96 2.04 9.39 7.53
CA ASP A 96 2.82 10.62 7.63
C ASP A 96 3.21 11.12 6.25
N ILE A 97 3.33 12.44 6.08
CA ILE A 97 3.74 13.06 4.82
C ILE A 97 4.93 13.95 5.13
N GLU A 98 6.08 13.63 4.52
CA GLU A 98 7.31 14.39 4.63
C GLU A 98 7.62 15.07 3.30
N GLN A 99 8.02 16.34 3.33
CA GLN A 99 8.48 17.04 2.13
C GLN A 99 10.00 16.98 2.06
N GLU A 100 10.54 16.27 1.07
CA GLU A 100 11.97 16.24 0.77
C GLU A 100 12.28 17.27 -0.33
N GLU A 101 13.09 18.28 0.01
CA GLU A 101 13.65 19.23 -0.95
C GLU A 101 15.00 18.72 -1.45
N ILE A 102 15.05 18.25 -2.69
CA ILE A 102 16.32 17.83 -3.30
C ILE A 102 17.02 19.07 -3.86
N HIS A 103 17.97 19.60 -3.09
CA HIS A 103 18.87 20.68 -3.54
C HIS A 103 19.93 20.13 -4.50
N ASN A 104 19.65 20.17 -5.80
CA ASN A 104 20.69 20.00 -6.81
C ASN A 104 21.46 21.32 -7.00
N LYS A 105 22.80 21.28 -6.94
CA LYS A 105 23.72 22.42 -7.18
C LYS A 105 23.54 23.10 -8.56
N GLN A 106 22.70 22.56 -9.43
CA GLN A 106 22.37 23.08 -10.75
C GLN A 106 20.84 23.27 -10.91
N LYS A 107 20.33 24.37 -10.33
CA LYS A 107 19.15 25.16 -10.79
C LYS A 107 17.72 24.57 -10.86
N LYS A 108 17.39 23.38 -10.35
CA LYS A 108 15.97 23.02 -10.09
C LYS A 108 15.84 22.32 -8.72
N SER A 109 15.23 22.99 -7.74
CA SER A 109 14.75 22.33 -6.51
C SER A 109 13.56 21.45 -6.91
N ARG A 110 13.70 20.14 -6.73
CA ARG A 110 12.58 19.19 -6.91
C ARG A 110 12.02 18.90 -5.53
N ILE A 111 10.78 19.30 -5.32
CA ILE A 111 10.02 18.97 -4.12
C ILE A 111 9.39 17.60 -4.37
N LYS A 112 9.76 16.60 -3.56
CA LYS A 112 9.06 15.31 -3.51
C LYS A 112 8.35 15.20 -2.17
N LYS A 113 7.09 14.80 -2.18
CA LYS A 113 6.39 14.45 -0.95
C LYS A 113 6.48 12.94 -0.77
N ARG A 114 7.03 12.50 0.34
CA ARG A 114 7.12 11.09 0.73
C ARG A 114 5.96 10.80 1.68
N VAL A 115 5.07 9.90 1.29
CA VAL A 115 4.02 9.41 2.17
C VAL A 115 4.51 8.14 2.82
N TYR A 116 4.59 8.15 4.14
CA TYR A 116 4.91 7.00 4.97
C TYR A 116 3.63 6.41 5.54
N VAL A 117 3.46 5.10 5.47
CA VAL A 117 2.29 4.39 5.96
C VAL A 117 2.75 3.30 6.92
N LEU A 118 2.24 3.33 8.14
CA LEU A 118 2.44 2.31 9.15
C LEU A 118 1.09 1.67 9.48
N ILE A 119 1.01 0.35 9.31
CA ILE A 119 -0.17 -0.46 9.57
C ILE A 119 0.16 -1.44 10.68
N LYS A 120 -0.63 -1.39 11.75
CA LYS A 120 -0.55 -2.31 12.87
C LYS A 120 -1.85 -3.08 13.01
N GLY A 121 -1.79 -4.29 13.54
CA GLY A 121 -2.96 -5.08 13.87
C GLY A 121 -2.56 -6.45 14.41
N VAL A 122 -3.53 -7.35 14.49
CA VAL A 122 -3.34 -8.72 14.98
C VAL A 122 -3.84 -9.71 13.93
N VAL A 123 -3.03 -10.70 13.59
CA VAL A 123 -3.42 -11.76 12.65
C VAL A 123 -4.44 -12.67 13.32
N ARG A 124 -5.67 -12.74 12.80
CA ARG A 124 -6.79 -13.47 13.42
C ARG A 124 -6.51 -14.95 13.67
N LYS A 125 -5.73 -15.58 12.79
CA LYS A 125 -5.47 -17.02 12.84
C LYS A 125 -4.44 -17.40 13.89
N THR A 126 -3.37 -16.62 14.03
CA THR A 126 -2.25 -16.93 14.92
C THR A 126 -2.28 -16.12 16.21
N ASN A 127 -3.10 -15.07 16.27
CA ASN A 127 -3.16 -14.10 17.35
C ASN A 127 -1.80 -13.42 17.62
N GLU A 128 -0.99 -13.27 16.57
CA GLU A 128 0.30 -12.59 16.61
C GLU A 128 0.17 -11.15 16.11
N ASP A 129 1.00 -10.28 16.65
CA ASP A 129 1.09 -8.89 16.23
C ASP A 129 1.60 -8.81 14.78
N PHE A 130 0.95 -7.93 14.01
CA PHE A 130 1.30 -7.62 12.65
C PHE A 130 1.72 -6.16 12.58
N ASN A 131 2.92 -5.92 12.06
CA ASN A 131 3.45 -4.60 11.78
C ASN A 131 3.92 -4.56 10.34
N TYR A 132 3.43 -3.59 9.58
CA TYR A 132 3.79 -3.38 8.19
C TYR A 132 4.03 -1.90 7.95
N ASN A 133 5.14 -1.58 7.31
CA ASN A 133 5.45 -0.21 6.92
C ASN A 133 5.78 -0.15 5.43
N GLU A 134 5.35 0.94 4.81
CA GLU A 134 5.64 1.21 3.42
C GLU A 134 5.76 2.72 3.22
N TYR A 135 6.50 3.14 2.21
CA TYR A 135 6.52 4.51 1.77
C TYR A 135 6.39 4.59 0.25
N PHE A 136 5.78 5.67 -0.21
CA PHE A 136 5.69 5.99 -1.63
C PHE A 136 5.90 7.49 -1.82
N TYR A 137 6.36 7.87 -3.00
CA TYR A 137 6.55 9.27 -3.35
C TYR A 137 5.35 9.75 -4.18
N ILE A 138 4.76 10.87 -3.75
CA ILE A 138 3.76 11.62 -4.51
C ILE A 138 4.43 12.90 -5.01
N ALA A 139 4.21 13.28 -6.26
CA ALA A 139 4.79 14.48 -6.83
C ALA A 139 4.01 14.94 -8.07
N PRO A 140 3.82 16.25 -8.27
CA PRO A 140 3.69 16.74 -9.63
C PRO A 140 5.02 16.50 -10.35
N LEU A 141 4.97 15.77 -11.47
CA LEU A 141 6.05 15.78 -12.46
C LEU A 141 6.17 17.22 -12.99
N SER A 142 6.94 18.08 -12.31
CA SER A 142 7.33 19.37 -12.87
C SER A 142 8.29 19.11 -14.04
N TYR A 143 7.75 19.27 -15.25
CA TYR A 143 8.52 19.31 -16.51
C TYR A 143 9.37 20.59 -16.55
#